data_AF-A0A1F3USY4-F1
#
_entry.id   AF-A0A1F3USY4-F1
#
_cell.length_a   1.000
_cell.length_b   1.000
_cell.length_c   1.000
_cell.angle_alpha   90.00
_cell.angle_beta   90.00
_cell.angle_gamma   90.00
#
_symmetry.space_group_name_H-M   'P 1'
#
loop_
_entity.id
_entity.type
_entity.pdbx_description
1 polymer ?
#
loop_
_entity_poly.entity_id
_entity_poly.type
_entity_poly.pdbx_seq_one_letter_code
_entity_poly.pdbx_strand_id
1 'polypeptide(L)'
;MVKKLNDLIELEKTQTGNAKAKTNFLIANCYFNMTTHGNSWMMRRSWWSTCSYHTVFVDSDEFNKCILARAHYMKAAEVTQSDGFEALCLRMAGRCESYALYFEDEYDYDFDYDKMGGYREYMFNKNTTYKLLKQKYPDWHDELVSNCYSFNRFYRMI
;
A
#
# COMPACT_ATOMS: atom_id res chain seq x y z
N MET A 1 -20.49 3.59 1.25
CA MET A 1 -19.02 3.67 1.11
C MET A 1 -18.59 4.61 -0.01
N VAL A 2 -19.17 4.49 -1.21
CA VAL A 2 -18.91 5.39 -2.36
C VAL A 2 -19.10 6.88 -2.04
N LYS A 3 -20.18 7.25 -1.33
CA LYS A 3 -20.41 8.65 -0.92
C LYS A 3 -19.25 9.22 -0.08
N LYS A 4 -18.77 8.47 0.92
CA LYS A 4 -17.68 8.93 1.79
C LYS A 4 -16.34 9.04 1.06
N LEU A 5 -16.07 8.15 0.10
CA LEU A 5 -14.90 8.26 -0.76
C LEU A 5 -14.98 9.53 -1.63
N ASN A 6 -16.13 9.80 -2.25
CA ASN A 6 -16.35 11.02 -3.03
C ASN A 6 -16.20 12.28 -2.17
N ASP A 7 -16.76 12.28 -0.95
CA ASP A 7 -16.62 13.39 -0.01
C ASP A 7 -15.14 13.66 0.34
N LEU A 8 -14.34 12.59 0.53
CA LEU A 8 -12.90 12.72 0.77
C LEU A 8 -12.16 13.26 -0.46
N ILE A 9 -12.52 12.82 -1.67
CA ILE A 9 -11.93 13.31 -2.93
C ILE A 9 -12.20 14.81 -3.12
N GLU A 10 -13.41 15.28 -2.83
CA GLU A 10 -13.70 16.72 -2.88
C GLU A 10 -12.98 17.50 -1.77
N LEU A 11 -12.91 16.93 -0.56
CA LEU A 11 -12.19 17.55 0.55
C LEU A 11 -10.70 17.71 0.25
N GLU A 12 -10.08 16.70 -0.37
CA GLU A 12 -8.66 16.69 -0.74
C GLU A 12 -8.26 17.89 -1.62
N LYS A 13 -9.16 18.32 -2.51
CA LYS A 13 -8.93 19.46 -3.41
C LYS A 13 -8.85 20.80 -2.68
N THR A 14 -9.46 20.89 -1.50
CA THR A 14 -9.54 22.13 -0.71
C THR A 14 -8.44 22.27 0.34
N GLN A 15 -7.71 21.18 0.63
CA GLN A 15 -6.73 21.11 1.70
C GLN A 15 -5.29 21.25 1.19
N THR A 16 -4.39 21.59 2.12
CA THR A 16 -2.93 21.64 1.90
C THR A 16 -2.18 21.02 3.10
N GLY A 17 -0.89 20.73 2.92
CA GLY A 17 -0.01 20.19 3.96
C GLY A 17 -0.52 18.90 4.62
N ASN A 18 -0.36 18.80 5.94
CA ASN A 18 -0.72 17.61 6.72
C ASN A 18 -2.20 17.24 6.63
N ALA A 19 -3.10 18.22 6.52
CA ALA A 19 -4.53 17.93 6.33
C ALA A 19 -4.78 17.20 5.00
N LYS A 20 -4.14 17.66 3.92
CA LYS A 20 -4.18 17.02 2.60
C LYS A 20 -3.55 15.63 2.62
N ALA A 21 -2.42 15.48 3.33
CA ALA A 21 -1.76 14.19 3.49
C ALA A 21 -2.67 13.18 4.19
N LYS A 22 -3.33 13.59 5.28
CA LYS A 22 -4.28 12.76 6.02
C LYS A 22 -5.44 12.31 5.15
N THR A 23 -6.02 13.23 4.38
CA THR A 23 -7.13 12.92 3.50
C THR A 23 -6.71 11.98 2.37
N ASN A 24 -5.54 12.19 1.75
CA ASN A 24 -4.99 11.25 0.76
C ASN A 24 -4.75 9.86 1.36
N PHE A 25 -4.23 9.78 2.59
CA PHE A 25 -4.05 8.50 3.28
C PHE A 25 -5.39 7.79 3.57
N LEU A 26 -6.44 8.53 3.93
CA LEU A 26 -7.78 7.96 4.10
C LEU A 26 -8.36 7.46 2.77
N ILE A 27 -8.20 8.23 1.69
CA ILE A 27 -8.57 7.81 0.33
C ILE A 27 -7.82 6.53 -0.06
N ALA A 28 -6.51 6.48 0.18
CA ALA A 28 -5.68 5.31 -0.07
C ALA A 28 -6.17 4.09 0.70
N ASN A 29 -6.54 4.23 1.97
CA ASN A 29 -7.13 3.15 2.77
C ASN A 29 -8.50 2.70 2.22
N CYS A 30 -9.32 3.62 1.71
CA CYS A 30 -10.56 3.24 1.04
C CYS A 30 -10.27 2.38 -0.18
N TYR A 31 -9.39 2.81 -1.08
CA TYR A 31 -8.99 2.02 -2.25
C TYR A 31 -8.36 0.68 -1.85
N PHE A 32 -7.46 0.68 -0.87
CA PHE A 32 -6.84 -0.54 -0.37
C PHE A 32 -7.87 -1.55 0.13
N ASN A 33 -8.87 -1.09 0.89
CA ASN A 33 -9.95 -1.95 1.35
C ASN A 33 -10.86 -2.45 0.23
N MET A 34 -10.82 -1.84 -0.97
CA MET A 34 -11.52 -2.31 -2.16
C MET A 34 -10.81 -3.43 -2.92
N THR A 35 -9.57 -3.77 -2.55
CA THR A 35 -8.75 -4.81 -3.20
C THR A 35 -8.99 -6.20 -2.58
N THR A 36 -8.43 -7.24 -3.19
CA THR A 36 -8.41 -8.60 -2.62
C THR A 36 -7.60 -8.68 -1.31
N HIS A 37 -6.63 -7.79 -1.14
CA HIS A 37 -5.73 -7.74 0.02
C HIS A 37 -6.28 -6.91 1.20
N GLY A 38 -7.40 -6.22 0.97
CA GLY A 38 -8.10 -5.41 1.95
C GLY A 38 -9.35 -6.08 2.51
N ASN A 39 -10.22 -5.28 3.12
CA ASN A 39 -11.46 -5.77 3.72
C ASN A 39 -12.65 -5.72 2.75
N SER A 40 -12.44 -6.09 1.49
CA SER A 40 -13.47 -5.93 0.46
C SER A 40 -14.71 -6.79 0.68
N TRP A 41 -14.52 -7.94 1.33
CA TRP A 41 -15.57 -8.80 1.85
C TRP A 41 -16.52 -8.07 2.82
N MET A 42 -16.04 -7.14 3.64
CA MET A 42 -16.90 -6.34 4.55
C MET A 42 -17.79 -5.34 3.82
N MET A 43 -17.48 -5.02 2.56
CA MET A 43 -18.26 -4.06 1.76
C MET A 43 -19.31 -4.76 0.89
N ARG A 44 -19.32 -6.10 0.88
CA ARG A 44 -20.23 -6.96 0.12
C ARG A 44 -20.82 -8.01 1.08
N ARG A 45 -21.70 -8.88 0.59
CA ARG A 45 -22.27 -9.99 1.38
C ARG A 45 -21.33 -11.20 1.46
N SER A 46 -20.06 -11.04 1.12
CA SER A 46 -19.08 -12.12 1.02
C SER A 46 -18.38 -12.33 2.37
N TRP A 47 -18.13 -13.58 2.76
CA TRP A 47 -17.50 -13.91 4.04
C TRP A 47 -15.98 -13.67 4.05
N TRP A 48 -15.33 -13.73 2.88
CA TRP A 48 -13.88 -13.52 2.74
C TRP A 48 -13.52 -13.15 1.29
N SER A 49 -12.47 -12.34 1.11
CA SER A 49 -11.84 -12.09 -0.19
C SER A 49 -10.67 -13.05 -0.33
N THR A 50 -10.87 -14.17 -1.02
CA THR A 50 -9.78 -15.13 -1.31
C THR A 50 -9.37 -15.01 -2.75
N CYS A 51 -8.07 -15.24 -2.98
CA CYS A 51 -7.44 -15.40 -4.27
C CYS A 51 -7.26 -14.13 -5.10
N SER A 52 -6.07 -14.00 -5.67
CA SER A 52 -5.70 -12.97 -6.64
C SER A 52 -5.53 -13.69 -7.97
N TYR A 53 -6.44 -13.45 -8.92
CA TYR A 53 -6.39 -14.06 -10.25
C TYR A 53 -6.74 -13.02 -11.30
N HIS A 54 -6.17 -13.18 -12.49
CA HIS A 54 -6.64 -12.45 -13.65
C HIS A 54 -8.10 -12.82 -13.95
N THR A 55 -8.92 -11.79 -14.11
CA THR A 55 -10.31 -11.94 -14.49
C THR A 55 -10.59 -11.06 -15.70
N VAL A 56 -11.69 -11.33 -16.40
CA VAL A 56 -12.15 -10.49 -17.52
C VAL A 56 -12.73 -9.15 -17.08
N PHE A 57 -12.80 -8.90 -15.77
CA PHE A 57 -13.38 -7.67 -15.23
C PHE A 57 -12.41 -6.50 -15.39
N VAL A 58 -12.97 -5.34 -15.74
CA VAL A 58 -12.20 -4.11 -16.02
C VAL A 58 -11.37 -3.63 -14.83
N ASP A 59 -11.77 -4.00 -13.61
CA ASP A 59 -11.10 -3.64 -12.37
C ASP A 59 -10.10 -4.72 -11.89
N SER A 60 -9.87 -5.79 -12.66
CA SER A 60 -9.00 -6.91 -12.24
C SER A 60 -7.62 -6.43 -11.78
N ASP A 61 -6.99 -5.55 -12.55
CA ASP A 61 -5.68 -5.01 -12.21
C ASP A 61 -5.72 -4.15 -10.94
N GLU A 62 -6.72 -3.27 -10.77
CA GLU A 62 -6.86 -2.48 -9.54
C GLU A 62 -7.12 -3.39 -8.33
N PHE A 63 -8.01 -4.38 -8.49
CA PHE A 63 -8.42 -5.30 -7.45
C PHE A 63 -7.26 -6.15 -6.91
N ASN A 64 -6.30 -6.48 -7.78
CA ASN A 64 -5.16 -7.34 -7.45
C ASN A 64 -3.88 -6.55 -7.11
N LYS A 65 -3.62 -5.42 -7.80
CA LYS A 65 -2.34 -4.69 -7.75
C LYS A 65 -2.37 -3.42 -6.89
N CYS A 66 -3.53 -3.02 -6.37
CA CYS A 66 -3.66 -1.86 -5.46
C CYS A 66 -3.15 -0.53 -6.06
N ILE A 67 -3.38 -0.27 -7.35
CA ILE A 67 -2.74 0.83 -8.10
C ILE A 67 -3.17 2.19 -7.54
N LEU A 68 -4.48 2.42 -7.34
CA LEU A 68 -4.99 3.67 -6.80
C LEU A 68 -4.59 3.87 -5.33
N ALA A 69 -4.61 2.79 -4.53
CA ALA A 69 -4.16 2.86 -3.14
C ALA A 69 -2.69 3.31 -3.06
N ARG A 70 -1.80 2.68 -3.84
CA ARG A 70 -0.39 3.06 -3.90
C ARG A 70 -0.22 4.52 -4.33
N ALA A 71 -0.91 4.96 -5.38
CA ALA A 71 -0.82 6.33 -5.87
C ALA A 71 -1.21 7.36 -4.80
N HIS A 72 -2.29 7.12 -4.06
CA HIS A 72 -2.71 8.02 -2.99
C HIS A 72 -1.80 7.98 -1.75
N TYR A 73 -1.21 6.82 -1.41
CA TYR A 73 -0.18 6.77 -0.36
C TYR A 73 1.06 7.57 -0.75
N MET A 74 1.52 7.46 -2.01
CA MET A 74 2.65 8.27 -2.50
C MET A 74 2.32 9.76 -2.48
N LYS A 75 1.12 10.16 -2.92
CA LYS A 75 0.66 11.55 -2.82
C LYS A 75 0.57 12.06 -1.38
N ALA A 76 0.20 11.20 -0.42
CA ALA A 76 0.22 11.54 1.00
C ALA A 76 1.66 11.74 1.52
N ALA A 77 2.60 10.91 1.07
CA ALA A 77 4.03 11.03 1.39
C ALA A 77 4.64 12.34 0.84
N GLU A 78 4.25 12.75 -0.37
CA GLU A 78 4.79 13.96 -1.01
C GLU A 78 4.34 15.27 -0.34
N VAL A 79 3.14 15.29 0.26
CA VAL A 79 2.54 16.53 0.79
C VAL A 79 2.60 16.67 2.30
N THR A 80 2.97 15.61 3.02
CA THR A 80 3.13 15.66 4.48
C THR A 80 4.41 16.40 4.86
N GLN A 81 4.39 17.02 6.03
CA GLN A 81 5.55 17.67 6.64
C GLN A 81 6.12 16.83 7.80
N SER A 82 5.56 15.65 8.05
CA SER A 82 5.97 14.77 9.14
C SER A 82 6.73 13.57 8.59
N ASP A 83 8.00 13.46 8.95
CA ASP A 83 8.86 12.34 8.56
C ASP A 83 8.26 10.99 8.97
N GLY A 84 7.71 10.91 10.18
CA GLY A 84 7.10 9.68 10.67
C GLY A 84 5.86 9.28 9.86
N PHE A 85 5.04 10.26 9.49
CA PHE A 85 3.89 10.00 8.65
C PHE A 85 4.28 9.66 7.21
N GLU A 86 5.32 10.32 6.67
CA GLU A 86 5.89 10.00 5.36
C GLU A 86 6.38 8.55 5.33
N ALA A 87 7.14 8.12 6.34
CA ALA A 87 7.63 6.76 6.46
C ALA A 87 6.49 5.73 6.52
N LEU A 88 5.39 6.05 7.21
CA LEU A 88 4.18 5.22 7.20
C LEU A 88 3.53 5.15 5.82
N CYS A 89 3.46 6.26 5.10
CA CYS A 89 2.92 6.30 3.74
C CYS A 89 3.76 5.43 2.79
N LEU A 90 5.10 5.55 2.85
CA LEU A 90 6.03 4.71 2.08
C LEU A 90 5.88 3.23 2.44
N ARG A 91 5.74 2.88 3.72
CA ARG A 91 5.44 1.50 4.14
C ARG A 91 4.18 0.97 3.46
N MET A 92 3.10 1.75 3.46
CA MET A 92 1.82 1.32 2.88
C MET A 92 1.86 1.24 1.35
N ALA A 93 2.54 2.19 0.69
CA ALA A 93 2.80 2.15 -0.73
C ALA A 93 3.67 0.95 -1.14
N GLY A 94 4.72 0.64 -0.36
CA GLY A 94 5.55 -0.55 -0.57
C GLY A 94 4.79 -1.85 -0.35
N ARG A 95 3.83 -1.88 0.59
CA ARG A 95 2.95 -3.04 0.72
C ARG A 95 2.10 -3.27 -0.53
N CYS A 96 1.54 -2.19 -1.10
CA CYS A 96 0.80 -2.27 -2.37
C CYS A 96 1.69 -2.75 -3.52
N GLU A 97 2.91 -2.21 -3.62
CA GLU A 97 3.88 -2.63 -4.64
C GLU A 97 4.29 -4.10 -4.50
N SER A 98 4.42 -4.61 -3.26
CA SER A 98 4.67 -6.03 -3.04
C SER A 98 3.55 -6.88 -3.64
N TYR A 99 2.29 -6.50 -3.42
CA TYR A 99 1.15 -7.23 -3.99
C TYR A 99 1.14 -7.19 -5.52
N ALA A 100 1.44 -6.04 -6.13
CA ALA A 100 1.59 -5.94 -7.57
C ALA A 100 2.70 -6.86 -8.09
N LEU A 101 3.88 -6.84 -7.45
CA LEU A 101 5.01 -7.71 -7.82
C LEU A 101 4.62 -9.19 -7.72
N TYR A 102 4.02 -9.65 -6.61
CA TYR A 102 3.61 -11.05 -6.46
C TYR A 102 2.51 -11.48 -7.44
N PHE A 103 1.71 -10.53 -7.95
CA PHE A 103 0.69 -10.81 -8.94
C PHE A 103 1.26 -10.87 -10.36
N GLU A 104 2.32 -10.11 -10.65
CA GLU A 104 2.96 -10.04 -11.97
C GLU A 104 4.11 -11.03 -12.16
N ASP A 105 4.82 -11.38 -11.08
CA ASP A 105 5.96 -12.31 -11.12
C ASP A 105 5.44 -13.75 -11.04
N GLU A 106 5.64 -14.50 -12.12
CA GLU A 106 5.43 -15.93 -12.12
C GLU A 106 6.66 -16.62 -11.48
N TYR A 107 6.42 -17.58 -10.59
CA TYR A 107 7.50 -18.32 -9.96
C TYR A 107 8.26 -19.15 -11.00
N ASP A 108 9.54 -18.83 -11.19
CA ASP A 108 10.41 -19.55 -12.10
C ASP A 108 11.07 -20.74 -11.38
N TYR A 109 10.62 -21.95 -11.69
CA TYR A 109 11.16 -23.18 -11.07
C TYR A 109 12.63 -23.43 -11.40
N ASP A 110 13.18 -22.83 -12.46
CA ASP A 110 14.57 -22.98 -12.87
C ASP A 110 15.49 -21.92 -12.22
N PHE A 111 14.90 -20.89 -11.57
CA PHE A 111 15.67 -19.86 -10.89
C PHE A 111 16.05 -20.27 -9.46
N ASP A 112 17.34 -20.16 -9.13
CA ASP A 112 17.87 -20.47 -7.81
C ASP A 112 17.60 -19.32 -6.81
N TYR A 113 16.35 -19.24 -6.33
CA TYR A 113 15.95 -18.24 -5.35
C TYR A 113 16.68 -18.38 -4.02
N ASP A 114 17.16 -19.57 -3.65
CA ASP A 114 17.87 -19.79 -2.38
C ASP A 114 19.18 -19.01 -2.31
N LYS A 115 19.88 -18.83 -3.45
CA LYS A 115 21.04 -17.93 -3.53
C LYS A 115 20.71 -16.46 -3.25
N MET A 116 19.45 -16.07 -3.39
CA MET A 116 18.95 -14.70 -3.15
C MET A 116 18.25 -14.56 -1.79
N GLY A 117 18.37 -15.57 -0.90
CA GLY A 117 17.69 -15.60 0.39
C GLY A 117 16.24 -16.12 0.34
N GLY A 118 15.86 -16.72 -0.79
CA GLY A 118 14.53 -17.27 -1.06
C GLY A 118 13.62 -16.32 -1.83
N TYR A 119 12.51 -16.84 -2.36
CA TYR A 119 11.59 -16.08 -3.20
C TYR A 119 11.04 -14.82 -2.52
N ARG A 120 10.77 -14.88 -1.21
CA ARG A 120 10.29 -13.72 -0.45
C ARG A 120 11.31 -12.59 -0.40
N GLU A 121 12.58 -12.92 -0.19
CA GLU A 121 13.65 -11.92 -0.14
C GLU A 121 13.93 -11.35 -1.53
N TYR A 122 13.92 -12.18 -2.57
CA TYR A 122 13.96 -11.75 -3.96
C TYR A 122 12.86 -10.71 -4.29
N MET A 123 11.62 -11.01 -3.93
CA MET A 123 10.48 -10.11 -4.18
C MET A 123 10.56 -8.83 -3.33
N PHE A 124 10.97 -8.94 -2.06
CA PHE A 124 11.20 -7.79 -1.20
C PHE A 124 12.29 -6.87 -1.80
N ASN A 125 13.36 -7.46 -2.33
CA ASN A 125 14.45 -6.74 -2.99
C ASN A 125 14.07 -6.15 -4.35
N LYS A 126 12.95 -6.53 -4.98
CA LYS A 126 12.40 -5.84 -6.15
C LYS A 126 11.64 -4.57 -5.80
N ASN A 127 11.13 -4.46 -4.57
CA ASN A 127 10.26 -3.37 -4.15
C ASN A 127 11.01 -2.03 -4.05
N THR A 128 10.74 -1.14 -5.00
CA THR A 128 11.38 0.18 -5.10
C THR A 128 10.95 1.12 -3.97
N THR A 129 9.69 1.03 -3.53
CA THR A 129 9.21 1.86 -2.42
C THR A 129 9.82 1.46 -1.09
N TYR A 130 10.04 0.17 -0.82
CA TYR A 130 10.77 -0.26 0.39
C TYR A 130 12.25 0.13 0.34
N LYS A 131 12.88 0.12 -0.83
CA LYS A 131 14.24 0.70 -0.99
C LYS A 131 14.25 2.19 -0.65
N LEU A 132 13.26 2.94 -1.14
CA LEU A 132 13.12 4.36 -0.83
C LEU A 132 12.88 4.60 0.68
N LEU A 133 12.03 3.79 1.31
CA LEU A 133 11.82 3.82 2.77
C LEU A 133 13.13 3.59 3.53
N LYS A 134 13.91 2.57 3.15
CA LYS A 134 15.20 2.26 3.76
C LYS A 134 16.22 3.39 3.57
N GLN A 135 16.21 4.01 2.40
CA GLN A 135 17.12 5.11 2.07
C GLN A 135 16.80 6.38 2.89
N LYS A 136 15.51 6.74 2.99
CA LYS A 136 15.10 7.96 3.71
C LYS A 136 15.07 7.79 5.23
N TYR A 137 14.59 6.63 5.69
CA TYR A 137 14.30 6.37 7.11
C TYR A 137 14.90 5.04 7.56
N PRO A 138 16.24 4.87 7.52
CA PRO A 138 16.88 3.60 7.84
C PRO A 138 16.55 3.11 9.26
N ASP A 139 16.48 4.03 10.23
CA ASP A 139 16.20 3.71 11.64
C ASP A 139 14.78 3.19 11.88
N TRP A 140 13.84 3.48 10.97
CA TRP A 140 12.43 3.07 11.08
C TRP A 140 12.05 1.95 10.13
N HIS A 141 12.88 1.67 9.12
CA HIS A 141 12.61 0.70 8.06
C HIS A 141 12.20 -0.66 8.65
N ASP A 142 13.06 -1.25 9.49
CA ASP A 142 12.85 -2.60 10.00
C ASP A 142 11.59 -2.68 10.86
N GLU A 143 11.32 -1.66 11.69
CA GLU A 143 10.10 -1.60 12.50
C GLU A 143 8.82 -1.51 11.63
N LEU A 144 8.88 -0.71 10.56
CA LEU A 144 7.74 -0.49 9.68
C LEU A 144 7.44 -1.70 8.79
N VAL A 145 8.46 -2.44 8.34
CA VAL A 145 8.25 -3.60 7.45
C VAL A 145 8.02 -4.91 8.21
N SER A 146 8.51 -5.04 9.44
CA SER A 146 8.44 -6.30 10.21
C SER A 146 7.21 -6.44 11.12
N ASN A 147 6.62 -5.35 11.61
CA ASN A 147 5.59 -5.43 12.64
C ASN A 147 4.35 -4.55 12.39
N CYS A 148 3.19 -4.99 12.88
CA CYS A 148 1.92 -4.28 12.77
C CYS A 148 1.71 -3.22 13.88
N TYR A 149 2.46 -3.31 14.98
CA TYR A 149 2.26 -2.49 16.19
C TYR A 149 2.69 -1.04 16.01
N SER A 150 3.64 -0.80 15.11
CA SER A 150 4.18 0.53 14.81
C SER A 150 3.17 1.47 14.15
N PHE A 151 2.15 0.95 13.45
CA PHE A 151 1.22 1.75 12.64
C PHE A 151 0.63 2.94 13.39
N ASN A 152 0.06 2.71 14.58
CA ASN A 152 -0.60 3.76 15.36
C ASN A 152 0.36 4.83 15.84
N ARG A 153 1.62 4.46 16.12
CA ARG A 153 2.65 5.39 16.57
C ARG A 153 2.96 6.38 15.46
N PHE A 154 3.25 5.89 14.26
CA PHE A 154 3.58 6.73 13.10
C PHE A 154 2.35 7.50 12.56
N TYR A 155 1.16 6.91 12.60
CA TYR A 155 -0.07 7.60 12.17
C TYR A 155 -0.39 8.82 13.05
N ARG A 156 -0.01 8.81 14.32
CA ARG A 156 -0.19 9.93 15.26
C ARG A 156 0.83 11.05 15.10
N MET A 157 1.85 10.88 14.25
CA MET A 157 2.88 11.89 14.02
C MET A 157 2.48 12.95 12.99
N ILE A 158 1.27 12.89 12.43
CA ILE A 158 0.74 13.81 11.41
C ILE A 158 0.05 15.05 12.00
#